data_AF-A0A7X8PVA1-F1
#
_entry.id   AF-A0A7X8PVA1-F1
#
_cell.length_a   1.000
_cell.length_b   1.000
_cell.length_c   1.000
_cell.angle_alpha   90.00
_cell.angle_beta   90.00
_cell.angle_gamma   90.00
#
_symmetry.space_group_name_H-M   'P 1'
#
loop_
_entity.id
_entity.type
_entity.pdbx_description
1 polymer ?
#
loop_
_entity_poly.entity_id
_entity_poly.type
_entity_poly.pdbx_seq_one_letter_code
_entity_poly.pdbx_strand_id
1 'polypeptide(L)'
;MAKILISSLGTGRYKARGEYEPTTYKFQDSDKLYSTSFVATALSEHLQVDRLYLIGTSKSMWDEVYQYFTNASDYPFNEEYWAELGERVISYKLGQEKINADELREVNNAIDAYLKFLKSSATGGSQCFIIDYGINESEVWQNFDLFMRIGEDITENDEVYLDITHGFRSIPLFNYLMLDLISILKFKNNFKLAGLFYGMLDVSREIGYTPIVDLSPLYNITLWTRGAYNFINFGNGYQLADVIDNPSISGKISDISDMANLNYVKDFKMEVDRLEFLLSQQQTTEHIIKYMQPYLGQFISYFKGVSSSSELQLVLAKWYFENKRFSQAYICLAESIISKLLEIYREKDVSIGWTLSNRKKIKDLIFNYLQNSEFSNIHKEYDIINRRRNKIAHAGFLDGDTYKTCIEDFCNKLNNVERYVFKNNALKKIPELFSFNRLRAY
;
A
#
# COMPACT_ATOMS: atom_id res chain seq x y z
N MET A 1 7.54 0.57 -23.01
CA MET A 1 7.60 1.57 -21.94
C MET A 1 7.44 2.92 -22.58
N ALA A 2 6.26 3.50 -22.43
CA ALA A 2 5.97 4.87 -22.83
C ALA A 2 6.02 5.77 -21.59
N LYS A 3 6.47 7.01 -21.79
CA LYS A 3 6.32 8.09 -20.83
C LYS A 3 4.99 8.79 -21.07
N ILE A 4 4.06 8.71 -20.11
CA ILE A 4 2.70 9.22 -20.25
C ILE A 4 2.52 10.39 -19.28
N LEU A 5 2.20 11.58 -19.81
CA LEU A 5 1.80 12.72 -18.99
C LEU A 5 0.27 12.81 -18.94
N ILE A 6 -0.30 12.83 -17.73
CA ILE A 6 -1.71 13.13 -17.51
C ILE A 6 -1.80 14.54 -16.96
N SER A 7 -2.44 15.44 -17.69
CA SER A 7 -2.58 16.85 -17.33
C SER A 7 -4.03 17.30 -17.41
N SER A 8 -4.43 18.21 -16.53
CA SER A 8 -5.76 18.82 -16.55
C SER A 8 -5.77 20.14 -17.31
N LEU A 9 -6.84 20.39 -18.06
CA LEU A 9 -7.05 21.59 -18.85
C LEU A 9 -8.16 22.45 -18.24
N GLY A 10 -7.84 23.72 -17.94
CA GLY A 10 -8.82 24.70 -17.48
C GLY A 10 -9.39 25.56 -18.62
N THR A 11 -10.01 26.68 -18.25
CA THR A 11 -10.69 27.61 -19.17
C THR A 11 -9.92 28.92 -19.39
N GLY A 12 -8.72 29.08 -18.84
CA GLY A 12 -7.97 30.35 -18.89
C GLY A 12 -8.64 31.50 -18.12
N ARG A 13 -8.01 32.69 -18.15
CA ARG A 13 -8.65 33.93 -17.65
C ARG A 13 -9.39 34.59 -18.81
N TYR A 14 -10.70 34.74 -18.70
CA TYR A 14 -11.61 35.40 -19.65
C TYR A 14 -11.39 36.94 -19.79
N LYS A 15 -10.14 37.42 -19.87
CA LYS A 15 -9.87 38.81 -20.29
C LYS A 15 -9.55 38.82 -21.78
N ALA A 16 -10.60 39.11 -22.55
CA ALA A 16 -10.63 39.48 -23.97
C ALA A 16 -10.32 38.43 -25.06
N ARG A 17 -9.62 37.30 -24.80
CA ARG A 17 -9.38 36.28 -25.85
C ARG A 17 -9.40 34.80 -25.45
N GLY A 18 -9.53 34.44 -24.18
CA GLY A 18 -9.62 33.02 -23.81
C GLY A 18 -8.29 32.26 -23.82
N GLU A 19 -7.15 32.96 -23.86
CA GLU A 19 -5.81 32.37 -23.87
C GLU A 19 -5.21 32.28 -22.45
N TYR A 20 -4.29 31.33 -22.21
CA TYR A 20 -3.40 31.39 -21.05
C TYR A 20 -2.27 32.39 -21.30
N GLU A 21 -1.94 33.22 -20.30
CA GLU A 21 -0.81 34.13 -20.38
C GLU A 21 0.51 33.34 -20.50
N PRO A 22 1.36 33.63 -21.51
CA PRO A 22 2.66 33.01 -21.63
C PRO A 22 3.45 33.13 -20.33
N THR A 23 3.88 32.00 -19.80
CA THR A 23 4.53 31.90 -18.50
C THR A 23 5.91 31.29 -18.66
N THR A 24 6.90 31.83 -17.94
CA THR A 24 8.26 31.28 -17.92
C THR A 24 8.38 30.30 -16.76
N TYR A 25 8.41 29.02 -17.08
CA TYR A 25 8.58 27.92 -16.15
C TYR A 25 10.04 27.51 -15.97
N LYS A 26 10.39 27.01 -14.78
CA LYS A 26 11.71 26.45 -14.48
C LYS A 26 11.57 25.25 -13.54
N PHE A 27 12.28 24.16 -13.83
CA PHE A 27 12.36 23.00 -12.94
C PHE A 27 13.43 23.23 -11.86
N GLN A 28 13.31 22.56 -10.71
CA GLN A 28 14.28 22.72 -9.62
C GLN A 28 15.65 22.09 -9.93
N ASP A 29 15.67 21.07 -10.79
CA ASP A 29 16.85 20.30 -11.19
C ASP A 29 17.51 20.82 -12.48
N SER A 30 17.00 21.89 -13.07
CA SER A 30 17.46 22.42 -14.35
C SER A 30 17.49 23.94 -14.39
N ASP A 31 18.54 24.51 -15.00
CA ASP A 31 18.63 25.95 -15.27
C ASP A 31 17.87 26.39 -16.52
N LYS A 32 17.33 25.44 -17.30
CA LYS A 32 16.57 25.74 -18.52
C LYS A 32 15.23 26.40 -18.18
N LEU A 33 14.93 27.49 -18.90
CA LEU A 33 13.67 28.20 -18.84
C LEU A 33 12.76 27.76 -19.99
N TYR A 34 11.48 27.55 -19.69
CA TYR A 34 10.46 27.12 -20.66
C TYR A 34 9.39 28.21 -20.73
N SER A 35 9.33 28.95 -21.83
CA SER A 35 8.32 29.99 -22.03
C SER A 35 7.16 29.43 -22.84
N THR A 36 6.02 29.19 -22.19
CA THR A 36 4.83 28.57 -22.82
C THR A 36 3.56 28.99 -22.09
N SER A 37 2.42 28.96 -22.80
CA SER A 37 1.10 29.17 -22.22
C SER A 37 0.56 27.92 -21.50
N PHE A 38 1.12 26.73 -21.77
CA PHE A 38 0.69 25.47 -21.18
C PHE A 38 1.84 24.79 -20.44
N VAL A 39 1.68 24.57 -19.12
CA VAL A 39 2.66 23.82 -18.32
C VAL A 39 2.90 22.40 -18.85
N ALA A 40 1.87 21.77 -19.43
CA ALA A 40 1.96 20.45 -20.06
C ALA A 40 3.02 20.43 -21.17
N THR A 41 3.23 21.55 -21.86
CA THR A 41 4.27 21.70 -22.89
C THR A 41 5.67 21.71 -22.27
N ALA A 42 5.87 22.48 -21.20
CA ALA A 42 7.14 22.52 -20.47
C ALA A 42 7.49 21.14 -19.87
N LEU A 43 6.49 20.44 -19.32
CA LEU A 43 6.62 19.07 -18.83
C LEU A 43 6.93 18.09 -19.95
N SER A 44 6.25 18.18 -21.09
CA SER A 44 6.47 17.31 -22.24
C SER A 44 7.90 17.43 -22.78
N GLU A 45 8.41 18.66 -22.88
CA GLU A 45 9.76 18.95 -23.34
C GLU A 45 10.83 18.50 -22.33
N HIS A 46 10.61 18.76 -21.03
CA HIS A 46 11.59 18.40 -20.01
C HIS A 46 11.68 16.88 -19.80
N LEU A 47 10.53 16.20 -19.72
CA LEU A 47 10.44 14.76 -19.42
C LEU A 47 10.58 13.87 -20.66
N GLN A 48 10.48 14.47 -21.86
CA GLN A 48 10.55 13.79 -23.16
C GLN A 48 9.45 12.71 -23.30
N VAL A 49 8.21 13.13 -23.04
CA VAL A 49 7.04 12.26 -22.95
C VAL A 49 6.65 11.69 -24.32
N ASP A 50 6.10 10.47 -24.32
CA ASP A 50 5.67 9.76 -25.52
C ASP A 50 4.18 9.97 -25.82
N ARG A 51 3.37 10.27 -24.79
CA ARG A 51 1.92 10.49 -24.86
C ARG A 51 1.48 11.56 -23.87
N LEU A 52 0.49 12.35 -24.24
CA LEU A 52 -0.21 13.29 -23.37
C LEU A 52 -1.70 12.92 -23.29
N TYR A 53 -2.17 12.64 -22.08
CA TYR A 53 -3.58 12.47 -21.74
C TYR A 53 -4.09 13.77 -21.13
N LEU A 54 -4.85 14.52 -21.90
CA LEU A 54 -5.32 15.86 -21.52
C LEU A 54 -6.78 15.80 -21.08
N ILE A 55 -7.05 16.14 -19.82
CA ILE A 55 -8.35 15.97 -19.19
C ILE A 55 -9.00 17.33 -18.96
N GLY A 56 -10.17 17.56 -19.54
CA GLY A 56 -10.88 18.84 -19.41
C GLY A 56 -12.38 18.68 -19.47
N THR A 57 -13.09 19.78 -19.25
CA THR A 57 -14.56 19.84 -19.42
C THR A 57 -14.91 20.29 -20.83
N SER A 58 -16.18 20.25 -21.22
CA SER A 58 -16.61 20.83 -22.50
C SER A 58 -16.40 22.35 -22.61
N LYS A 59 -16.08 23.05 -21.50
CA LYS A 59 -15.68 24.47 -21.50
C LYS A 59 -14.17 24.70 -21.47
N SER A 60 -13.38 23.64 -21.38
CA SER A 60 -11.93 23.77 -21.44
C SER A 60 -11.51 24.30 -22.81
N MET A 61 -10.37 24.98 -22.86
CA MET A 61 -9.90 25.71 -24.05
C MET A 61 -9.31 24.79 -25.14
N TRP A 62 -10.13 23.90 -25.69
CA TRP A 62 -9.69 22.89 -26.65
C TRP A 62 -9.20 23.50 -27.97
N ASP A 63 -9.83 24.59 -28.40
CA ASP A 63 -9.46 25.41 -29.55
C ASP A 63 -8.07 26.03 -29.40
N GLU A 64 -7.75 26.57 -28.23
CA GLU A 64 -6.42 27.14 -27.94
C GLU A 64 -5.34 26.06 -27.83
N VAL A 65 -5.67 24.90 -27.28
CA VAL A 65 -4.76 23.74 -27.30
C VAL A 65 -4.46 23.36 -28.74
N TYR A 66 -5.48 23.20 -29.58
CA TYR A 66 -5.28 22.89 -31.00
C TYR A 66 -4.38 23.92 -31.69
N GLN A 67 -4.69 25.21 -31.56
CA GLN A 67 -3.90 26.28 -32.16
C GLN A 67 -2.44 26.28 -31.67
N TYR A 68 -2.21 26.11 -30.37
CA TYR A 68 -0.86 26.10 -29.82
C TYR A 68 -0.04 24.91 -30.34
N PHE A 69 -0.56 23.69 -30.23
CA PHE A 69 0.20 22.47 -30.58
C PHE A 69 0.42 22.34 -32.09
N THR A 70 -0.49 22.86 -32.92
CA THR A 70 -0.27 22.96 -34.37
C THR A 70 0.83 23.98 -34.70
N ASN A 71 0.79 25.19 -34.13
CA ASN A 71 1.82 26.21 -34.38
C ASN A 71 3.20 25.85 -33.81
N ALA A 72 3.24 25.06 -32.75
CA ALA A 72 4.47 24.58 -32.12
C ALA A 72 5.07 23.34 -32.83
N SER A 73 4.44 22.85 -33.90
CA SER A 73 4.89 21.68 -34.66
C SER A 73 4.71 21.90 -36.17
N ASP A 74 5.04 20.88 -36.98
CA ASP A 74 4.80 20.92 -38.43
C ASP A 74 3.39 20.43 -38.81
N TYR A 75 2.44 20.39 -37.87
CA TYR A 75 1.06 19.94 -38.15
C TYR A 75 0.27 21.01 -38.90
N PRO A 76 -0.45 20.67 -39.98
CA PRO A 76 -1.22 21.65 -40.75
C PRO A 76 -2.37 22.23 -39.92
N PHE A 77 -2.37 23.56 -39.77
CA PHE A 77 -3.45 24.28 -39.09
C PHE A 77 -4.70 24.35 -39.97
N ASN A 78 -5.84 23.96 -39.41
CA ASN A 78 -7.15 24.06 -40.04
C ASN A 78 -7.97 25.15 -39.31
N GLU A 79 -8.12 26.30 -39.97
CA GLU A 79 -8.84 27.47 -39.43
C GLU A 79 -10.35 27.21 -39.24
N GLU A 80 -10.98 26.45 -40.14
CA GLU A 80 -12.40 26.10 -40.04
C GLU A 80 -12.66 25.23 -38.81
N TYR A 81 -11.85 24.17 -38.62
CA TYR A 81 -11.93 23.31 -37.44
C TYR A 81 -11.69 24.09 -36.14
N TRP A 82 -10.68 24.95 -36.11
CA TRP A 82 -10.40 25.79 -34.94
C TRP A 82 -11.58 26.70 -34.58
N ALA A 83 -12.18 27.36 -35.58
CA ALA A 83 -13.33 28.24 -35.37
C ALA A 83 -14.58 27.47 -34.89
N GLU A 84 -14.87 26.31 -35.48
CA GLU A 84 -15.98 25.44 -35.07
C GLU A 84 -15.81 24.94 -33.62
N LEU A 85 -14.60 24.50 -33.27
CA LEU A 85 -14.30 24.04 -31.91
C LEU A 85 -14.43 25.18 -30.90
N GLY A 86 -13.94 26.39 -31.24
CA GLY A 86 -14.09 27.58 -30.41
C GLY A 86 -15.55 27.97 -30.20
N GLU A 87 -16.38 27.95 -31.25
CA GLU A 87 -17.82 28.19 -31.12
C GLU A 87 -18.51 27.13 -30.23
N ARG A 88 -18.11 25.86 -30.36
CA ARG A 88 -18.63 24.77 -29.50
C ARG A 88 -18.29 25.00 -28.03
N VAL A 89 -17.05 25.39 -27.72
CA VAL A 89 -16.59 25.71 -26.35
C VAL A 89 -17.35 26.91 -25.78
N ILE A 90 -17.51 27.99 -26.56
CA ILE A 90 -18.18 29.23 -26.13
C ILE A 90 -19.68 29.01 -25.91
N SER A 91 -20.34 28.28 -26.83
CA SER A 91 -21.78 28.08 -26.81
C SER A 91 -22.25 27.08 -25.76
N TYR A 92 -21.36 26.17 -25.32
CA TYR A 92 -21.71 25.12 -24.36
C TYR A 92 -22.26 25.66 -23.04
N LYS A 93 -23.40 25.12 -22.63
CA LYS A 93 -24.00 25.33 -21.30
C LYS A 93 -24.23 24.00 -20.60
N LEU A 94 -24.21 24.03 -19.27
CA LEU A 94 -24.49 22.86 -18.44
C LEU A 94 -25.83 22.23 -18.83
N GLY A 95 -25.83 20.91 -19.04
CA GLY A 95 -27.00 20.14 -19.47
C GLY A 95 -27.21 20.07 -20.98
N GLN A 96 -26.38 20.72 -21.79
CA GLN A 96 -26.36 20.53 -23.24
C GLN A 96 -25.43 19.38 -23.63
N GLU A 97 -25.50 18.99 -24.90
CA GLU A 97 -24.61 18.01 -25.50
C GLU A 97 -23.15 18.43 -25.33
N LYS A 98 -22.33 17.51 -24.83
CA LYS A 98 -20.90 17.71 -24.60
C LYS A 98 -20.14 17.61 -25.92
N ILE A 99 -18.96 18.21 -25.95
CA ILE A 99 -17.93 17.83 -26.92
C ILE A 99 -17.64 16.34 -26.74
N ASN A 100 -17.64 15.58 -27.83
CA ASN A 100 -17.33 14.15 -27.83
C ASN A 100 -15.87 13.88 -28.24
N ALA A 101 -15.44 12.62 -28.13
CA ALA A 101 -14.06 12.24 -28.41
C ALA A 101 -13.66 12.39 -29.90
N ASP A 102 -14.60 12.19 -30.83
CA ASP A 102 -14.33 12.31 -32.27
C ASP A 102 -14.11 13.78 -32.66
N GLU A 103 -14.84 14.71 -32.03
CA GLU A 103 -14.65 16.16 -32.22
C GLU A 103 -13.25 16.62 -31.78
N LEU A 104 -12.56 15.91 -30.88
CA LEU A 104 -11.20 16.25 -30.41
C LEU A 104 -10.08 15.48 -31.11
N ARG A 105 -10.40 14.70 -32.16
CA ARG A 105 -9.41 13.89 -32.86
C ARG A 105 -8.27 14.71 -33.47
N GLU A 106 -8.57 15.87 -34.04
CA GLU A 106 -7.54 16.76 -34.60
C GLU A 106 -6.67 17.38 -33.51
N VAL A 107 -7.22 17.63 -32.32
CA VAL A 107 -6.43 18.05 -31.15
C VAL A 107 -5.44 16.94 -30.75
N ASN A 108 -5.89 15.69 -30.68
CA ASN A 108 -5.04 14.54 -30.37
C ASN A 108 -3.88 14.42 -31.38
N ASN A 109 -4.18 14.58 -32.67
CA ASN A 109 -3.19 14.51 -33.75
C ASN A 109 -2.15 15.65 -33.66
N ALA A 110 -2.60 16.88 -33.37
CA ALA A 110 -1.72 18.03 -33.18
C ALA A 110 -0.76 17.84 -31.99
N ILE A 111 -1.28 17.31 -30.86
CA ILE A 111 -0.46 16.96 -29.70
C ILE A 111 0.59 15.90 -30.07
N ASP A 112 0.19 14.82 -30.74
CA ASP A 112 1.12 13.76 -31.16
C ASP A 112 2.19 14.27 -32.14
N ALA A 113 1.83 15.17 -33.05
CA ALA A 113 2.78 15.79 -33.98
C ALA A 113 3.82 16.63 -33.23
N TYR A 114 3.39 17.40 -32.23
CA TYR A 114 4.28 18.15 -31.35
C TYR A 114 5.21 17.24 -30.54
N LEU A 115 4.69 16.17 -29.93
CA LEU A 115 5.52 15.22 -29.17
C LEU A 115 6.57 14.55 -30.07
N LYS A 116 6.21 14.22 -31.31
CA LYS A 116 7.15 13.69 -32.32
C LYS A 116 8.17 14.72 -32.79
N PHE A 117 7.78 15.99 -32.88
CA PHE A 117 8.68 17.08 -33.19
C PHE A 117 9.75 17.25 -32.10
N LEU A 118 9.36 17.18 -30.82
CA LEU A 118 10.30 17.20 -29.69
C LEU A 118 11.19 15.95 -29.65
N LYS A 119 10.59 14.78 -29.88
CA LYS A 119 11.22 13.47 -29.78
C LYS A 119 10.69 12.57 -30.90
N SER A 120 11.47 12.41 -31.95
CA SER A 120 11.07 11.64 -33.15
C SER A 120 10.67 10.19 -32.87
N SER A 121 11.13 9.61 -31.77
CA SER A 121 10.77 8.25 -31.33
C SER A 121 9.51 8.18 -30.46
N ALA A 122 8.82 9.30 -30.21
CA ALA A 122 7.59 9.32 -29.41
C ALA A 122 6.53 8.40 -30.02
N THR A 123 5.96 7.52 -29.20
CA THR A 123 5.04 6.49 -29.70
C THR A 123 3.73 7.07 -30.25
N GLY A 124 3.33 8.26 -29.78
CA GLY A 124 1.99 8.81 -30.02
C GLY A 124 0.90 8.00 -29.33
N GLY A 125 -0.35 8.33 -29.63
CA GLY A 125 -1.53 7.86 -28.92
C GLY A 125 -1.97 8.81 -27.80
N SER A 126 -1.67 10.10 -27.92
CA SER A 126 -2.22 11.13 -27.04
C SER A 126 -3.74 11.21 -27.19
N GLN A 127 -4.44 11.50 -26.11
CA GLN A 127 -5.91 11.53 -26.07
C GLN A 127 -6.42 12.65 -25.17
N CYS A 128 -7.44 13.36 -25.67
CA CYS A 128 -8.22 14.30 -24.90
C CYS A 128 -9.45 13.62 -24.31
N PHE A 129 -9.66 13.81 -23.01
CA PHE A 129 -10.76 13.20 -22.25
C PHE A 129 -11.68 14.28 -21.71
N ILE A 130 -12.98 14.16 -22.03
CA ILE A 130 -14.02 15.08 -21.57
C ILE A 130 -14.68 14.56 -20.30
N ILE A 131 -14.47 15.28 -19.20
CA ILE A 131 -15.13 15.07 -17.91
C ILE A 131 -16.26 16.08 -17.67
N ASP A 132 -17.19 15.71 -16.80
CA ASP A 132 -18.13 16.61 -16.16
C ASP A 132 -17.49 17.46 -15.06
N TYR A 133 -18.21 18.49 -14.65
CA TYR A 133 -17.83 19.33 -13.52
C TYR A 133 -17.83 18.59 -12.18
N GLY A 134 -18.65 17.54 -12.04
CA GLY A 134 -18.80 16.80 -10.79
C GLY A 134 -19.69 17.53 -9.78
N ILE A 135 -20.72 18.24 -10.24
CA ILE A 135 -21.63 19.01 -9.36
C ILE A 135 -22.64 18.15 -8.61
N ASN A 136 -22.78 16.88 -9.00
CA ASN A 136 -23.64 15.90 -8.37
C ASN A 136 -23.00 14.51 -8.44
N GLU A 137 -23.53 13.56 -7.68
CA GLU A 137 -22.99 12.20 -7.58
C GLU A 137 -22.98 11.47 -8.93
N SER A 138 -23.99 11.66 -9.79
CA SER A 138 -24.06 11.02 -11.11
C SER A 138 -22.89 11.45 -12.00
N GLU A 139 -22.57 12.74 -12.04
CA GLU A 139 -21.41 13.25 -12.77
C GLU A 139 -20.08 12.73 -12.21
N VAL A 140 -19.96 12.63 -10.88
CA VAL A 140 -18.75 12.06 -10.25
C VAL A 140 -18.54 10.61 -10.69
N TRP A 141 -19.59 9.79 -10.73
CA TRP A 141 -19.50 8.40 -11.20
C TRP A 141 -19.27 8.29 -12.71
N GLN A 142 -19.85 9.18 -13.53
CA GLN A 142 -19.52 9.23 -14.96
C GLN A 142 -18.05 9.57 -15.20
N ASN A 143 -17.51 10.50 -14.42
CA ASN A 143 -16.08 10.82 -14.45
C ASN A 143 -15.24 9.62 -13.99
N PHE A 144 -15.65 8.93 -12.91
CA PHE A 144 -15.00 7.71 -12.43
C PHE A 144 -14.85 6.68 -13.56
N ASP A 145 -15.94 6.39 -14.28
CA ASP A 145 -15.94 5.42 -15.39
C ASP A 145 -14.97 5.84 -16.51
N LEU A 146 -14.88 7.15 -16.80
CA LEU A 146 -13.91 7.67 -17.75
C LEU A 146 -12.47 7.47 -17.28
N PHE A 147 -12.15 7.77 -16.02
CA PHE A 147 -10.81 7.53 -15.47
C PHE A 147 -10.42 6.06 -15.50
N MET A 148 -11.36 5.16 -15.20
CA MET A 148 -11.11 3.72 -15.31
C MET A 148 -10.73 3.33 -16.75
N ARG A 149 -11.40 3.89 -17.77
CA ARG A 149 -11.02 3.71 -19.18
C ARG A 149 -9.63 4.27 -19.49
N ILE A 150 -9.28 5.46 -18.99
CA ILE A 150 -7.91 6.00 -19.14
C ILE A 150 -6.88 5.00 -18.58
N GLY A 151 -7.20 4.37 -17.46
CA GLY A 151 -6.37 3.33 -16.84
C GLY A 151 -6.20 2.07 -17.70
N GLU A 152 -7.12 1.76 -18.63
CA GLU A 152 -7.02 0.60 -19.51
C GLU A 152 -5.84 0.72 -20.50
N ASP A 153 -5.49 1.95 -20.89
CA ASP A 153 -4.42 2.24 -21.86
C ASP A 153 -3.02 2.36 -21.21
N ILE A 154 -2.92 2.28 -19.89
CA ILE A 154 -1.66 2.35 -19.13
C ILE A 154 -1.19 0.94 -18.75
N THR A 155 0.08 0.60 -18.98
CA THR A 155 0.66 -0.69 -18.63
C THR A 155 1.61 -0.59 -17.42
N GLU A 156 1.91 -1.72 -16.77
CA GLU A 156 2.83 -1.77 -15.62
C GLU A 156 4.24 -1.25 -15.93
N ASN A 157 4.64 -1.28 -17.21
CA ASN A 157 5.96 -0.86 -17.65
C ASN A 157 5.97 0.59 -18.14
N ASP A 158 4.88 1.35 -18.03
CA ASP A 158 4.85 2.75 -18.46
C ASP A 158 5.24 3.68 -17.31
N GLU A 159 5.95 4.76 -17.64
CA GLU A 159 6.30 5.82 -16.70
C GLU A 159 5.19 6.88 -16.75
N VAL A 160 4.39 6.97 -15.70
CA VAL A 160 3.27 7.91 -15.64
C VAL A 160 3.63 9.13 -14.81
N TYR A 161 3.35 10.30 -15.36
CA TYR A 161 3.52 11.60 -14.72
C TYR A 161 2.16 12.28 -14.59
N LEU A 162 1.90 12.90 -13.43
CA LEU A 162 0.66 13.64 -13.19
C LEU A 162 0.96 15.14 -13.08
N ASP A 163 0.20 15.97 -13.78
CA ASP A 163 0.21 17.43 -13.64
C ASP A 163 -1.05 17.89 -12.90
N ILE A 164 -0.85 18.67 -11.83
CA ILE A 164 -1.93 19.18 -10.98
C ILE A 164 -2.10 20.71 -11.04
N THR A 165 -1.55 21.35 -12.07
CA THR A 165 -1.45 22.81 -12.17
C THR A 165 -2.77 23.50 -12.51
N HIS A 166 -3.56 22.93 -13.42
CA HIS A 166 -4.75 23.57 -13.99
C HIS A 166 -6.05 22.81 -13.72
N GLY A 167 -7.19 23.41 -14.08
CA GLY A 167 -8.52 22.85 -13.84
C GLY A 167 -9.10 23.20 -12.46
N PHE A 168 -10.34 22.76 -12.22
CA PHE A 168 -10.94 22.83 -10.89
C PHE A 168 -10.10 22.03 -9.89
N ARG A 169 -9.93 22.54 -8.66
CA ARG A 169 -9.12 21.87 -7.61
C ARG A 169 -9.53 20.42 -7.34
N SER A 170 -10.80 20.07 -7.58
CA SER A 170 -11.30 18.71 -7.46
C SER A 170 -10.71 17.77 -8.52
N ILE A 171 -10.39 18.24 -9.72
CA ILE A 171 -9.93 17.40 -10.84
C ILE A 171 -8.54 16.83 -10.55
N PRO A 172 -7.50 17.61 -10.21
CA PRO A 172 -6.20 17.03 -9.88
C PRO A 172 -6.25 16.06 -8.70
N LEU A 173 -7.04 16.35 -7.66
CA LEU A 173 -7.26 15.43 -6.54
C LEU A 173 -7.90 14.13 -7.02
N PHE A 174 -8.89 14.23 -7.92
CA PHE A 174 -9.56 13.06 -8.46
C PHE A 174 -8.63 12.24 -9.37
N ASN A 175 -7.84 12.88 -10.24
CA ASN A 175 -6.81 12.23 -11.05
C ASN A 175 -5.84 11.42 -10.17
N TYR A 176 -5.37 12.03 -9.08
CA TYR A 176 -4.48 11.38 -8.12
C TYR A 176 -5.12 10.13 -7.50
N LEU A 177 -6.34 10.26 -6.97
CA LEU A 177 -7.07 9.15 -6.33
C LEU A 177 -7.40 8.03 -7.33
N MET A 178 -7.78 8.40 -8.56
CA MET A 178 -8.11 7.45 -9.60
C MET A 178 -6.88 6.69 -10.08
N LEU A 179 -5.76 7.39 -10.31
CA LEU A 179 -4.50 6.72 -10.67
C LEU A 179 -4.05 5.77 -9.56
N ASP A 180 -4.16 6.19 -8.31
CA ASP A 180 -3.87 5.38 -7.14
C ASP A 180 -4.79 4.14 -7.05
N LEU A 181 -6.08 4.27 -7.35
CA LEU A 181 -7.01 3.14 -7.42
C LEU A 181 -6.70 2.19 -8.59
N ILE A 182 -6.52 2.72 -9.80
CA ILE A 182 -6.14 1.96 -11.00
C ILE A 182 -4.87 1.17 -10.71
N SER A 183 -3.92 1.79 -10.00
CA SER A 183 -2.67 1.15 -9.65
C SER A 183 -2.86 -0.12 -8.81
N ILE A 184 -3.78 -0.09 -7.84
CA ILE A 184 -4.12 -1.24 -6.99
C ILE A 184 -4.87 -2.31 -7.77
N LEU A 185 -5.83 -1.91 -8.60
CA LEU A 185 -6.74 -2.85 -9.26
C LEU A 185 -6.09 -3.57 -10.44
N LYS A 186 -5.19 -2.89 -11.15
CA LYS A 186 -4.65 -3.37 -12.43
C LYS A 186 -3.24 -3.94 -12.31
N PHE A 187 -2.40 -3.37 -11.45
CA PHE A 187 -0.98 -3.70 -11.43
C PHE A 187 -0.65 -4.68 -10.31
N LYS A 188 0.12 -5.72 -10.63
CA LYS A 188 0.54 -6.76 -9.69
C LYS A 188 1.63 -6.27 -8.74
N ASN A 189 2.47 -5.38 -9.23
CA ASN A 189 3.55 -4.76 -8.47
C ASN A 189 3.13 -3.36 -8.03
N ASN A 190 3.81 -2.82 -7.01
CA ASN A 190 3.64 -1.43 -6.62
C ASN A 190 4.01 -0.53 -7.79
N PHE A 191 3.00 -0.05 -8.50
CA PHE A 191 3.17 0.98 -9.51
C PHE A 191 3.66 2.25 -8.82
N LYS A 192 4.77 2.77 -9.34
CA LYS A 192 5.39 3.98 -8.84
C LYS A 192 5.07 5.09 -9.82
N LEU A 193 4.34 6.10 -9.35
CA LEU A 193 4.19 7.35 -10.08
C LEU A 193 5.58 7.92 -10.34
N ALA A 194 5.90 8.18 -11.61
CA ALA A 194 7.23 8.65 -12.01
C ALA A 194 7.43 10.14 -11.69
N GLY A 195 6.35 10.90 -11.55
CA GLY A 195 6.39 12.30 -11.11
C GLY A 195 5.00 12.88 -10.83
N LEU A 196 4.90 13.80 -9.88
CA LEU A 196 3.70 14.59 -9.58
C LEU A 196 4.06 16.06 -9.65
N PHE A 197 3.72 16.75 -10.73
CA PHE A 197 4.21 18.11 -10.98
C PHE A 197 3.17 19.19 -10.73
N TYR A 198 3.63 20.30 -10.17
CA TYR A 198 2.83 21.50 -9.96
C TYR A 198 3.59 22.76 -10.41
N GLY A 199 3.05 23.47 -11.39
CA GLY A 199 3.50 24.80 -11.79
C GLY A 199 2.95 25.88 -10.86
N MET A 200 3.79 26.40 -9.95
CA MET A 200 3.36 27.34 -8.92
C MET A 200 3.25 28.79 -9.44
N LEU A 201 2.26 29.07 -10.29
CA LEU A 201 2.11 30.38 -10.93
C LEU A 201 2.05 31.55 -9.93
N ASP A 202 1.47 31.33 -8.76
CA ASP A 202 1.29 32.37 -7.73
C ASP A 202 2.62 32.90 -7.17
N VAL A 203 3.70 32.11 -7.19
CA VAL A 203 5.02 32.50 -6.67
C VAL A 203 5.86 33.23 -7.73
N SER A 204 5.42 33.23 -8.98
CA SER A 204 6.18 33.80 -10.12
C SER A 204 6.64 35.23 -9.91
N ARG A 205 5.82 36.05 -9.26
CA ARG A 205 6.11 37.46 -8.97
C ARG A 205 7.18 37.66 -7.90
N GLU A 206 7.37 36.69 -7.02
CA GLU A 206 8.34 36.76 -5.92
C GLU A 206 9.73 36.34 -6.35
N ILE A 207 9.83 35.31 -7.20
CA ILE A 207 11.12 34.72 -7.60
C ILE A 207 11.51 34.98 -9.07
N GLY A 208 10.65 35.65 -9.83
CA GLY A 208 10.92 36.07 -11.22
C GLY A 208 10.65 35.01 -12.29
N TYR A 209 10.22 33.81 -11.89
CA TYR A 209 9.82 32.71 -12.78
C TYR A 209 8.83 31.80 -12.06
N THR A 210 8.06 31.00 -12.80
CA THR A 210 7.15 30.01 -12.22
C THR A 210 7.88 28.69 -11.97
N PRO A 211 8.07 28.25 -10.72
CA PRO A 211 8.73 26.99 -10.47
C PRO A 211 7.77 25.82 -10.77
N ILE A 212 8.29 24.79 -11.45
CA ILE A 212 7.66 23.48 -11.53
C ILE A 212 8.24 22.63 -10.41
N VAL A 213 7.40 22.26 -9.46
CA VAL A 213 7.79 21.49 -8.26
C VAL A 213 7.34 20.05 -8.42
N ASP A 214 8.26 19.11 -8.16
CA ASP A 214 7.93 17.71 -8.03
C ASP A 214 7.41 17.42 -6.61
N LEU A 215 6.12 17.13 -6.53
CA LEU A 215 5.37 16.76 -5.35
C LEU A 215 5.22 15.24 -5.19
N SER A 216 6.00 14.43 -5.91
CA SER A 216 6.04 12.97 -5.73
C SER A 216 6.19 12.50 -4.27
N PRO A 217 6.87 13.23 -3.37
CA PRO A 217 6.86 12.90 -1.94
C PRO A 217 5.46 12.78 -1.33
N LEU A 218 4.45 13.51 -1.84
CA LEU A 218 3.06 13.39 -1.41
C LEU A 218 2.45 12.04 -1.80
N TYR A 219 2.79 11.51 -2.99
CA TYR A 219 2.38 10.18 -3.41
C TYR A 219 2.97 9.09 -2.51
N ASN A 220 4.24 9.25 -2.11
CA ASN A 220 4.89 8.33 -1.18
C ASN A 220 4.16 8.26 0.18
N ILE A 221 3.56 9.35 0.67
CA ILE A 221 2.77 9.35 1.92
C ILE A 221 1.58 8.39 1.82
N THR A 222 0.92 8.27 0.67
CA THR A 222 -0.17 7.30 0.48
C THR A 222 0.36 5.86 0.56
N LEU A 223 1.52 5.58 -0.04
CA LEU A 223 2.16 4.27 0.08
C LEU A 223 2.57 3.96 1.53
N TRP A 224 3.13 4.94 2.24
CA TRP A 224 3.47 4.86 3.66
C TRP A 224 2.25 4.52 4.51
N THR A 225 1.13 5.19 4.25
CA THR A 225 -0.12 5.00 4.99
C THR A 225 -0.61 3.56 4.86
N ARG A 226 -0.56 2.97 3.66
CA ARG A 226 -0.95 1.57 3.42
C ARG A 226 0.02 0.57 4.04
N GLY A 227 1.31 0.77 3.85
CA GLY A 227 2.35 -0.07 4.44
C GLY A 227 2.25 -0.10 5.97
N ALA A 228 2.09 1.08 6.57
CA ALA A 228 1.88 1.23 8.00
C ALA A 228 0.60 0.52 8.48
N TYR A 229 -0.53 0.74 7.79
CA TYR A 229 -1.80 0.09 8.12
C TYR A 229 -1.68 -1.44 8.06
N ASN A 230 -1.05 -1.97 7.01
CA ASN A 230 -0.87 -3.42 6.84
C ASN A 230 0.03 -4.03 7.90
N PHE A 231 1.09 -3.32 8.29
CA PHE A 231 1.98 -3.77 9.35
C PHE A 231 1.28 -3.76 10.71
N ILE A 232 0.62 -2.66 11.05
CA ILE A 232 -0.02 -2.46 12.37
C ILE A 232 -1.19 -3.43 12.59
N ASN A 233 -2.01 -3.67 11.56
CA ASN A 233 -3.26 -4.44 11.71
C ASN A 233 -3.13 -5.92 11.36
N PHE A 234 -2.12 -6.30 10.57
CA PHE A 234 -1.98 -7.68 10.09
C PHE A 234 -0.58 -8.25 10.32
N GLY A 235 0.38 -7.44 10.79
CA GLY A 235 1.76 -7.87 10.90
C GLY A 235 2.45 -8.08 9.55
N ASN A 236 1.92 -7.49 8.48
CA ASN A 236 2.45 -7.59 7.13
C ASN A 236 3.22 -6.32 6.79
N GLY A 237 4.55 -6.43 6.80
CA GLY A 237 5.46 -5.31 6.57
C GLY A 237 6.00 -5.19 5.16
N TYR A 238 5.63 -6.03 4.19
CA TYR A 238 6.25 -6.02 2.85
C TYR A 238 6.13 -4.65 2.17
N GLN A 239 4.92 -4.09 2.10
CA GLN A 239 4.70 -2.76 1.54
C GLN A 239 5.36 -1.64 2.34
N LEU A 240 5.51 -1.81 3.67
CA LEU A 240 6.22 -0.85 4.50
C LEU A 240 7.73 -0.90 4.24
N ALA A 241 8.28 -2.09 4.00
CA ALA A 241 9.69 -2.27 3.65
C ALA A 241 10.03 -1.63 2.30
N ASP A 242 9.12 -1.68 1.32
CA ASP A 242 9.33 -1.09 -0.03
C ASP A 242 9.47 0.44 -0.03
N VAL A 243 8.97 1.11 1.00
CA VAL A 243 8.88 2.57 1.08
C VAL A 243 9.79 3.20 2.12
N ILE A 244 10.58 2.38 2.82
CA ILE A 244 11.61 2.79 3.75
C ILE A 244 12.95 2.79 3.01
N ASP A 245 13.61 3.93 2.97
CA ASP A 245 14.85 4.09 2.20
C ASP A 245 16.02 3.38 2.87
N ASN A 246 16.05 3.33 4.21
CA ASN A 246 17.07 2.63 4.97
C ASN A 246 17.00 1.10 4.77
N PRO A 247 17.97 0.48 4.06
CA PRO A 247 17.92 -0.94 3.73
C PRO A 247 18.02 -1.85 4.96
N SER A 248 18.64 -1.37 6.04
CA SER A 248 18.75 -2.14 7.28
C SER A 248 17.41 -2.24 8.00
N ILE A 249 16.61 -1.16 8.03
CA ILE A 249 15.27 -1.19 8.63
C ILE A 249 14.30 -1.93 7.72
N SER A 250 14.31 -1.60 6.41
CA SER A 250 13.49 -2.25 5.39
C SER A 250 13.66 -3.77 5.41
N GLY A 251 14.90 -4.27 5.35
CA GLY A 251 15.18 -5.70 5.39
C GLY A 251 14.66 -6.39 6.66
N LYS A 252 14.79 -5.73 7.82
CA LYS A 252 14.29 -6.28 9.10
C LYS A 252 12.78 -6.38 9.14
N ILE A 253 12.06 -5.40 8.60
CA ILE A 253 10.61 -5.44 8.51
C ILE A 253 10.15 -6.57 7.57
N SER A 254 10.85 -6.80 6.47
CA SER A 254 10.60 -7.95 5.59
C SER A 254 10.86 -9.27 6.31
N ASP A 255 12.03 -9.42 6.96
CA ASP A 255 12.40 -10.63 7.70
C ASP A 255 11.37 -10.98 8.79
N ILE A 256 10.92 -9.97 9.57
CA ILE A 256 9.88 -10.12 10.59
C ILE A 256 8.58 -10.63 9.95
N SER A 257 8.20 -10.09 8.79
CA SER A 257 6.99 -10.48 8.07
C SER A 257 7.06 -11.93 7.58
N ASP A 258 8.19 -12.34 7.00
CA ASP A 258 8.44 -13.72 6.56
C ASP A 258 8.38 -14.70 7.73
N MET A 259 9.08 -14.39 8.82
CA MET A 259 9.13 -15.25 10.01
C MET A 259 7.76 -15.35 10.69
N ALA A 260 6.99 -14.26 10.75
CA ALA A 260 5.62 -14.28 11.24
C ALA A 260 4.70 -15.12 10.34
N ASN A 261 4.91 -15.09 9.02
CA ASN A 261 4.12 -15.91 8.08
C ASN A 261 4.42 -17.41 8.22
N LEU A 262 5.67 -17.78 8.46
CA LEU A 262 6.12 -19.17 8.62
C LEU A 262 5.97 -19.72 10.04
N ASN A 263 5.60 -18.90 11.02
CA ASN A 263 5.65 -19.22 12.45
C ASN A 263 7.07 -19.63 12.93
N TYR A 264 8.12 -18.98 12.42
CA TYR A 264 9.51 -19.20 12.85
C TYR A 264 9.80 -18.38 14.12
N VAL A 265 9.20 -18.83 15.22
CA VAL A 265 9.08 -18.07 16.48
C VAL A 265 10.44 -17.65 17.06
N LYS A 266 11.48 -18.48 17.00
CA LYS A 266 12.79 -18.16 17.57
C LYS A 266 13.48 -17.03 16.80
N ASP A 267 13.53 -17.14 15.48
CA ASP A 267 14.19 -16.18 14.62
C ASP A 267 13.42 -14.85 14.61
N PHE A 268 12.09 -14.92 14.66
CA PHE A 268 11.21 -13.75 14.80
C PHE A 268 11.64 -12.84 15.96
N LYS A 269 11.84 -13.40 17.16
CA LYS A 269 12.22 -12.58 18.34
C LYS A 269 13.57 -11.91 18.17
N MET A 270 14.53 -12.61 17.58
CA MET A 270 15.85 -12.06 17.31
C MET A 270 15.76 -10.86 16.36
N GLU A 271 14.93 -10.93 15.32
CA GLU A 271 14.75 -9.82 14.39
C GLU A 271 13.96 -8.65 15.00
N VAL A 272 12.98 -8.92 15.86
CA VAL A 272 12.29 -7.87 16.63
C VAL A 272 13.26 -7.12 17.54
N ASP A 273 14.15 -7.83 18.25
CA ASP A 273 15.16 -7.20 19.13
C ASP A 273 16.18 -6.38 18.34
N ARG A 274 16.58 -6.86 17.16
CA ARG A 274 17.46 -6.12 16.24
C ARG A 274 16.77 -4.86 15.72
N LEU A 275 15.50 -4.95 15.34
CA LEU A 275 14.72 -3.79 14.92
C LEU A 275 14.59 -2.77 16.06
N GLU A 276 14.32 -3.21 17.29
CA GLU A 276 14.29 -2.33 18.46
C GLU A 276 15.62 -1.60 18.65
N PHE A 277 16.72 -2.33 18.59
CA PHE A 277 18.05 -1.73 18.68
C PHE A 277 18.26 -0.67 17.59
N LEU A 278 17.99 -0.99 16.32
CA LEU A 278 18.13 -0.04 15.22
C LEU A 278 17.29 1.23 15.41
N LEU A 279 16.03 1.08 15.82
CA LEU A 279 15.14 2.22 16.09
C LEU A 279 15.59 3.06 17.30
N SER A 280 16.30 2.46 18.26
CA SER A 280 16.83 3.17 19.44
C SER A 280 18.11 3.98 19.14
N GLN A 281 18.90 3.55 18.16
CA GLN A 281 20.20 4.16 17.83
C GLN A 281 20.09 5.32 16.83
N GLN A 282 18.99 5.42 16.07
CA GLN A 282 18.90 6.37 14.96
C GLN A 282 18.25 7.70 15.34
N GLN A 283 19.00 8.80 15.14
CA GLN A 283 18.42 10.06 14.68
C GLN A 283 18.14 9.92 13.17
N THR A 284 17.04 9.27 12.82
CA THR A 284 16.67 9.12 11.41
C THR A 284 16.27 10.48 10.82
N THR A 285 16.76 10.78 9.62
CA THR A 285 16.32 11.92 8.81
C THR A 285 15.07 11.58 7.99
N GLU A 286 14.65 10.32 7.95
CA GLU A 286 13.47 9.88 7.21
C GLU A 286 12.18 10.28 7.93
N HIS A 287 11.35 11.08 7.27
CA HIS A 287 10.08 11.54 7.80
C HIS A 287 9.16 10.38 8.19
N ILE A 288 9.08 9.33 7.37
CA ILE A 288 8.23 8.16 7.66
C ILE A 288 8.61 7.48 8.97
N ILE A 289 9.89 7.13 9.16
CA ILE A 289 10.35 6.39 10.35
C ILE A 289 10.09 7.23 11.61
N LYS A 290 10.35 8.54 11.55
CA LYS A 290 10.11 9.45 12.68
C LYS A 290 8.66 9.37 13.19
N TYR A 291 7.67 9.36 12.30
CA TYR A 291 6.26 9.27 12.70
C TYR A 291 5.77 7.84 12.91
N MET A 292 6.42 6.84 12.30
CA MET A 292 6.13 5.42 12.50
C MET A 292 6.71 4.86 13.80
N GLN A 293 7.75 5.49 14.36
CA GLN A 293 8.47 4.99 15.52
C GLN A 293 7.58 4.63 16.72
N PRO A 294 6.56 5.43 17.12
CA PRO A 294 5.66 5.04 18.22
C PRO A 294 4.88 3.75 17.92
N TYR A 295 4.46 3.55 16.66
CA TYR A 295 3.70 2.38 16.23
C TYR A 295 4.58 1.14 16.10
N LEU A 296 5.78 1.28 15.54
CA LEU A 296 6.80 0.23 15.54
C LEU A 296 7.19 -0.14 16.97
N GLY A 297 7.34 0.87 17.84
CA GLY A 297 7.60 0.69 19.27
C GLY A 297 6.46 -0.05 19.99
N GLN A 298 5.20 0.23 19.66
CA GLN A 298 4.05 -0.50 20.17
C GLN A 298 4.07 -1.96 19.72
N PHE A 299 4.35 -2.24 18.43
CA PHE A 299 4.52 -3.61 17.94
C PHE A 299 5.64 -4.35 18.71
N ILE A 300 6.80 -3.73 18.85
CA ILE A 300 7.94 -4.28 19.61
C ILE A 300 7.56 -4.53 21.07
N SER A 301 6.76 -3.65 21.67
CA SER A 301 6.38 -3.72 23.08
C SER A 301 5.64 -4.99 23.46
N TYR A 302 4.90 -5.60 22.52
CA TYR A 302 4.24 -6.90 22.74
C TYR A 302 5.25 -7.99 23.13
N PHE A 303 6.48 -7.90 22.64
CA PHE A 303 7.51 -8.93 22.79
C PHE A 303 8.57 -8.57 23.84
N LYS A 304 8.46 -7.41 24.50
CA LYS A 304 9.41 -6.99 25.54
C LYS A 304 9.36 -7.91 26.75
N GLY A 305 10.53 -8.25 27.29
CA GLY A 305 10.67 -9.08 28.48
C GLY A 305 10.33 -10.56 28.29
N VAL A 306 9.97 -11.00 27.08
CA VAL A 306 9.72 -12.41 26.77
C VAL A 306 11.05 -13.17 26.79
N SER A 307 11.15 -14.15 27.69
CA SER A 307 12.42 -14.81 28.01
C SER A 307 12.49 -16.27 27.59
N SER A 308 11.34 -16.90 27.29
CA SER A 308 11.23 -18.30 26.91
C SER A 308 10.48 -18.48 25.59
N SER A 309 10.69 -19.64 24.94
CA SER A 309 10.01 -19.97 23.69
C SER A 309 8.51 -20.20 23.90
N SER A 310 8.12 -20.78 25.04
CA SER A 310 6.70 -20.96 25.38
C SER A 310 5.97 -19.64 25.62
N GLU A 311 6.57 -18.68 26.33
CA GLU A 311 6.01 -17.34 26.55
C GLU A 311 5.87 -16.60 25.22
N LEU A 312 6.87 -16.69 24.36
CA LEU A 312 6.82 -16.06 23.05
C LEU A 312 5.70 -16.62 22.18
N GLN A 313 5.48 -17.93 22.21
CA GLN A 313 4.34 -18.57 21.53
C GLN A 313 3.00 -18.10 22.09
N LEU A 314 2.86 -17.95 23.42
CA LEU A 314 1.64 -17.45 24.02
C LEU A 314 1.37 -15.99 23.61
N VAL A 315 2.38 -15.13 23.66
CA VAL A 315 2.30 -13.72 23.24
C VAL A 315 1.94 -13.62 21.75
N LEU A 316 2.61 -14.40 20.90
CA LEU A 316 2.29 -14.47 19.47
C LEU A 316 0.86 -14.97 19.23
N ALA A 317 0.38 -15.94 20.01
CA ALA A 317 -0.99 -16.42 19.88
C ALA A 317 -2.01 -15.29 20.11
N LYS A 318 -1.80 -14.49 21.16
CA LYS A 318 -2.62 -13.32 21.44
C LYS A 318 -2.52 -12.28 20.33
N TRP A 319 -1.29 -11.91 19.94
CA TRP A 319 -1.05 -10.91 18.91
C TRP A 319 -1.64 -11.31 17.55
N TYR A 320 -1.45 -12.56 17.11
CA TYR A 320 -2.06 -13.06 15.88
C TYR A 320 -3.58 -12.99 15.92
N PHE A 321 -4.20 -13.30 17.06
CA PHE A 321 -5.66 -13.22 17.18
C PHE A 321 -6.17 -11.78 17.09
N GLU A 322 -5.52 -10.85 17.79
CA GLU A 322 -5.82 -9.40 17.71
C GLU A 322 -5.72 -8.90 16.26
N ASN A 323 -4.75 -9.41 15.49
CA ASN A 323 -4.49 -9.08 14.09
C ASN A 323 -5.22 -9.99 13.08
N LYS A 324 -6.29 -10.68 13.50
CA LYS A 324 -7.17 -11.51 12.65
C LYS A 324 -6.49 -12.71 11.95
N ARG A 325 -5.31 -13.12 12.42
CA ARG A 325 -4.55 -14.29 11.95
C ARG A 325 -4.89 -15.54 12.78
N PHE A 326 -6.15 -15.97 12.71
CA PHE A 326 -6.71 -16.99 13.60
C PHE A 326 -6.02 -18.36 13.52
N SER A 327 -5.56 -18.77 12.33
CA SER A 327 -4.86 -20.05 12.15
C SER A 327 -3.55 -20.07 12.94
N GLN A 328 -2.71 -19.05 12.76
CA GLN A 328 -1.45 -18.89 13.50
C GLN A 328 -1.71 -18.73 14.99
N ALA A 329 -2.77 -18.03 15.39
CA ALA A 329 -3.15 -17.90 16.79
C ALA A 329 -3.38 -19.27 17.47
N TYR A 330 -4.16 -20.15 16.84
CA TYR A 330 -4.41 -21.51 17.36
C TYR A 330 -3.16 -22.40 17.32
N ILE A 331 -2.31 -22.27 16.30
CA ILE A 331 -1.03 -22.99 16.23
C ILE A 331 -0.14 -22.57 17.40
N CYS A 332 0.10 -21.27 17.58
CA CYS A 332 0.95 -20.75 18.64
C CYS A 332 0.38 -21.09 20.02
N LEU A 333 -0.95 -21.02 20.22
CA LEU A 333 -1.59 -21.36 21.49
C LEU A 333 -1.37 -22.84 21.84
N ALA A 334 -1.59 -23.75 20.89
CA ALA A 334 -1.34 -25.18 21.10
C ALA A 334 0.13 -25.47 21.41
N GLU A 335 1.05 -24.91 20.62
CA GLU A 335 2.48 -25.15 20.78
C GLU A 335 3.02 -24.53 22.08
N SER A 336 2.44 -23.42 22.56
CA SER A 336 2.82 -22.78 23.83
C SER A 336 2.68 -23.72 25.03
N ILE A 337 1.61 -24.53 25.04
CA ILE A 337 1.34 -25.52 26.10
C ILE A 337 2.40 -26.62 26.07
N ILE A 338 2.68 -27.17 24.88
CA ILE A 338 3.67 -28.23 24.69
C ILE A 338 5.05 -27.71 25.11
N SER A 339 5.44 -26.53 24.62
CA SER A 339 6.75 -25.95 24.89
C SER A 339 6.93 -25.64 26.36
N LYS A 340 5.89 -25.13 27.05
CA LYS A 340 5.98 -24.84 28.49
C LYS A 340 6.19 -26.09 29.32
N LEU A 341 5.44 -27.16 29.04
CA LEU A 341 5.61 -28.44 29.74
C LEU A 341 6.99 -29.04 29.45
N LEU A 342 7.48 -28.94 28.21
CA LEU A 342 8.82 -29.41 27.87
C LEU A 342 9.92 -28.61 28.61
N GLU A 343 9.78 -27.28 28.71
CA GLU A 343 10.69 -26.43 29.49
C GLU A 343 10.78 -26.88 30.94
N ILE A 344 9.65 -27.21 31.58
CA ILE A 344 9.62 -27.69 32.97
C ILE A 344 10.42 -29.00 33.14
N TYR A 345 10.35 -29.92 32.18
CA TYR A 345 11.21 -31.12 32.20
C TYR A 345 12.69 -30.76 32.00
N ARG A 346 12.99 -29.82 31.09
CA ARG A 346 14.37 -29.38 30.83
C ARG A 346 15.02 -28.66 32.00
N GLU A 347 14.23 -27.95 32.81
CA GLU A 347 14.69 -27.34 34.07
C GLU A 347 15.19 -28.41 35.07
N LYS A 348 14.66 -29.64 35.00
CA LYS A 348 15.08 -30.76 35.84
C LYS A 348 16.18 -31.61 35.20
N ASP A 349 16.15 -31.76 33.87
CA ASP A 349 17.12 -32.52 33.09
C ASP A 349 17.45 -31.81 31.76
N VAL A 350 18.60 -31.15 31.74
CA VAL A 350 19.08 -30.36 30.59
C VAL A 350 19.36 -31.19 29.35
N SER A 351 19.51 -32.52 29.47
CA SER A 351 19.74 -33.43 28.34
C SER A 351 18.50 -33.59 27.45
N ILE A 352 17.32 -33.25 27.97
CA ILE A 352 16.07 -33.26 27.22
C ILE A 352 16.13 -32.16 26.16
N GLY A 353 16.29 -32.55 24.89
CA GLY A 353 16.33 -31.63 23.75
C GLY A 353 14.95 -31.22 23.21
N TRP A 354 14.94 -30.22 22.33
CA TRP A 354 13.76 -29.76 21.58
C TRP A 354 13.45 -30.64 20.36
N THR A 355 13.36 -31.96 20.54
CA THR A 355 13.16 -32.91 19.45
C THR A 355 11.69 -33.20 19.21
N LEU A 356 11.33 -33.62 17.98
CA LEU A 356 9.97 -34.08 17.67
C LEU A 356 9.52 -35.22 18.59
N SER A 357 10.43 -36.14 18.91
CA SER A 357 10.18 -37.25 19.84
C SER A 357 9.79 -36.74 21.23
N ASN A 358 10.51 -35.76 21.77
CA ASN A 358 10.20 -35.17 23.07
C ASN A 358 8.88 -34.38 23.05
N ARG A 359 8.55 -33.71 21.95
CA ARG A 359 7.22 -33.08 21.80
C ARG A 359 6.09 -34.10 21.80
N LYS A 360 6.27 -35.27 21.15
CA LYS A 360 5.31 -36.38 21.17
C LYS A 360 5.11 -36.93 22.59
N LYS A 361 6.20 -37.07 23.36
CA LYS A 361 6.12 -37.43 24.80
C LYS A 361 5.28 -36.46 25.62
N ILE A 362 5.40 -35.16 25.37
CA ILE A 362 4.55 -34.16 26.04
C ILE A 362 3.09 -34.29 25.62
N LYS A 363 2.79 -34.61 24.35
CA LYS A 363 1.42 -34.90 23.93
C LYS A 363 0.87 -36.14 24.64
N ASP A 364 1.68 -37.20 24.77
CA ASP A 364 1.34 -38.41 25.52
C ASP A 364 1.04 -38.10 27.00
N LEU A 365 1.86 -37.27 27.66
CA LEU A 365 1.60 -36.76 28.99
C LEU A 365 0.22 -36.09 29.08
N ILE A 366 -0.06 -35.14 28.19
CA ILE A 366 -1.32 -34.37 28.21
C ILE A 366 -2.54 -35.29 28.03
N PHE A 367 -2.49 -36.22 27.07
CA PHE A 367 -3.65 -37.06 26.73
C PHE A 367 -3.86 -38.23 27.70
N ASN A 368 -2.78 -38.91 28.11
CA ASN A 368 -2.90 -40.19 28.84
C ASN A 368 -2.70 -40.07 30.35
N TYR A 369 -2.01 -39.02 30.81
CA TYR A 369 -1.67 -38.89 32.22
C TYR A 369 -2.38 -37.71 32.90
N LEU A 370 -2.38 -36.53 32.28
CA LEU A 370 -2.97 -35.35 32.91
C LEU A 370 -4.49 -35.43 33.04
N GLN A 371 -5.17 -36.15 32.14
CA GLN A 371 -6.63 -36.32 32.13
C GLN A 371 -7.21 -36.76 33.50
N ASN A 372 -6.51 -37.65 34.21
CA ASN A 372 -6.95 -38.22 35.48
C ASN A 372 -6.14 -37.71 36.69
N SER A 373 -5.60 -36.49 36.59
CA SER A 373 -4.76 -35.86 37.61
C SER A 373 -5.32 -34.51 38.08
N GLU A 374 -4.66 -33.89 39.06
CA GLU A 374 -4.91 -32.50 39.47
C GLU A 374 -4.74 -31.49 38.31
N PHE A 375 -4.05 -31.85 37.23
CA PHE A 375 -3.82 -31.03 36.05
C PHE A 375 -4.80 -31.29 34.90
N SER A 376 -5.93 -31.97 35.16
CA SER A 376 -6.92 -32.34 34.13
C SER A 376 -7.48 -31.16 33.31
N ASN A 377 -7.48 -29.94 33.85
CA ASN A 377 -7.87 -28.75 33.10
C ASN A 377 -6.92 -28.46 31.91
N ILE A 378 -5.62 -28.77 32.03
CA ILE A 378 -4.66 -28.59 30.93
C ILE A 378 -5.01 -29.53 29.77
N HIS A 379 -5.35 -30.78 30.09
CA HIS A 379 -5.82 -31.75 29.12
C HIS A 379 -7.08 -31.25 28.38
N LYS A 380 -8.11 -30.82 29.13
CA LYS A 380 -9.37 -30.35 28.56
C LYS A 380 -9.17 -29.17 27.60
N GLU A 381 -8.35 -28.19 28.02
CA GLU A 381 -8.09 -27.02 27.19
C GLU A 381 -7.25 -27.37 25.96
N TYR A 382 -6.17 -28.14 26.15
CA TYR A 382 -5.31 -28.55 25.04
C TYR A 382 -6.06 -29.40 24.00
N ASP A 383 -6.94 -30.32 24.42
CA ASP A 383 -7.73 -31.14 23.51
C ASP A 383 -8.62 -30.27 22.59
N ILE A 384 -9.37 -29.32 23.17
CA ILE A 384 -10.23 -28.41 22.40
C ILE A 384 -9.39 -27.56 21.44
N ILE A 385 -8.32 -26.95 21.93
CA ILE A 385 -7.42 -26.09 21.13
C ILE A 385 -6.80 -26.90 19.98
N ASN A 386 -6.29 -28.11 20.25
CA ASN A 386 -5.66 -28.97 19.27
C ASN A 386 -6.66 -29.47 18.22
N ARG A 387 -7.89 -29.83 18.61
CA ARG A 387 -8.96 -30.20 17.65
C ARG A 387 -9.31 -29.04 16.72
N ARG A 388 -9.51 -27.83 17.26
CA ARG A 388 -9.78 -26.62 16.46
C ARG A 388 -8.62 -26.28 15.52
N ARG A 389 -7.39 -26.29 16.04
CA ARG A 389 -6.16 -26.08 15.26
C ARG A 389 -6.06 -27.06 14.09
N ASN A 390 -6.32 -28.35 14.33
CA ASN A 390 -6.29 -29.37 13.27
C ASN A 390 -7.42 -29.16 12.26
N LYS A 391 -8.64 -28.86 12.71
CA LYS A 391 -9.76 -28.54 11.81
C LYS A 391 -9.43 -27.35 10.91
N ILE A 392 -8.87 -26.27 11.46
CA ILE A 392 -8.44 -25.09 10.69
C ILE A 392 -7.36 -25.47 9.67
N ALA A 393 -6.36 -26.25 10.09
CA ALA A 393 -5.30 -26.72 9.19
C ALA A 393 -5.82 -27.62 8.05
N HIS A 394 -6.90 -28.38 8.30
CA HIS A 394 -7.60 -29.19 7.31
C HIS A 394 -8.77 -28.43 6.64
N ALA A 395 -8.69 -27.09 6.54
CA ALA A 395 -9.64 -26.23 5.84
C ALA A 395 -11.12 -26.41 6.26
N GLY A 396 -11.37 -26.82 7.50
CA GLY A 396 -12.71 -26.99 8.03
C GLY A 396 -13.43 -28.28 7.63
N PHE A 397 -12.79 -29.18 6.87
CA PHE A 397 -13.38 -30.45 6.41
C PHE A 397 -13.58 -31.49 7.52
N LEU A 398 -13.03 -31.25 8.71
CA LEU A 398 -13.25 -32.11 9.87
C LEU A 398 -14.51 -31.68 10.64
N ASP A 399 -15.26 -32.66 11.13
CA ASP A 399 -16.40 -32.44 12.02
C ASP A 399 -15.99 -31.67 13.30
N GLY A 400 -16.91 -30.90 13.86
CA GLY A 400 -16.70 -30.15 15.12
C GLY A 400 -17.09 -28.68 15.02
N ASP A 401 -16.49 -27.84 15.86
CA ASP A 401 -16.84 -26.42 16.03
C ASP A 401 -16.87 -25.62 14.73
N THR A 402 -17.78 -24.64 14.66
CA THR A 402 -17.86 -23.71 13.54
C THR A 402 -16.73 -22.67 13.59
N TYR A 403 -16.46 -21.97 12.49
CA TYR A 403 -15.48 -20.87 12.49
C TYR A 403 -15.86 -19.78 13.50
N LYS A 404 -17.17 -19.48 13.68
CA LYS A 404 -17.67 -18.50 14.65
C LYS A 404 -17.31 -18.90 16.07
N THR A 405 -17.61 -20.15 16.43
CA THR A 405 -17.28 -20.72 17.75
C THR A 405 -15.78 -20.65 18.02
N CYS A 406 -14.94 -20.94 17.01
CA CYS A 406 -13.49 -20.84 17.16
C CYS A 406 -13.01 -19.41 17.45
N ILE A 407 -13.66 -18.38 16.87
CA ILE A 407 -13.31 -16.98 17.10
C ILE A 407 -13.81 -16.51 18.47
N GLU A 408 -15.10 -16.71 18.76
CA GLU A 408 -15.76 -16.21 19.98
C GLU A 408 -15.13 -16.77 21.26
N ASP A 409 -14.72 -18.04 21.24
CA ASP A 409 -14.21 -18.73 22.42
C ASP A 409 -12.68 -18.64 22.58
N PHE A 410 -11.95 -18.08 21.61
CA PHE A 410 -10.48 -18.03 21.66
C PHE A 410 -9.96 -17.31 22.90
N CYS A 411 -10.54 -16.15 23.25
CA CYS A 411 -10.12 -15.37 24.42
C CYS A 411 -10.28 -16.18 25.72
N ASN A 412 -11.34 -16.99 25.85
CA ASN A 412 -11.51 -17.89 26.98
C ASN A 412 -10.41 -18.96 27.01
N LYS A 413 -10.07 -19.54 25.86
CA LYS A 413 -8.98 -20.52 25.75
C LYS A 413 -7.63 -19.93 26.08
N LEU A 414 -7.32 -18.74 25.58
CA LEU A 414 -6.11 -18.01 25.93
C LEU A 414 -6.01 -17.77 27.45
N ASN A 415 -7.08 -17.25 28.06
CA ASN A 415 -7.13 -16.99 29.50
C ASN A 415 -6.96 -18.27 30.34
N ASN A 416 -7.58 -19.37 29.91
CA ASN A 416 -7.46 -20.66 30.59
C ASN A 416 -6.04 -21.23 30.46
N VAL A 417 -5.40 -21.11 29.29
CA VAL A 417 -3.99 -21.49 29.11
C VAL A 417 -3.08 -20.65 29.98
N GLU A 418 -3.26 -19.33 30.02
CA GLU A 418 -2.52 -18.47 30.93
C GLU A 418 -2.66 -18.94 32.39
N ARG A 419 -3.89 -19.21 32.83
CA ARG A 419 -4.20 -19.61 34.21
C ARG A 419 -3.61 -20.98 34.56
N TYR A 420 -3.85 -21.99 33.74
CA TYR A 420 -3.54 -23.39 34.08
C TYR A 420 -2.11 -23.80 33.70
N VAL A 421 -1.49 -23.13 32.74
CA VAL A 421 -0.17 -23.49 32.18
C VAL A 421 0.91 -22.49 32.56
N PHE A 422 0.67 -21.18 32.43
CA PHE A 422 1.72 -20.17 32.63
C PHE A 422 1.75 -19.59 34.05
N LYS A 423 0.59 -19.45 34.71
CA LYS A 423 0.44 -18.91 36.07
C LYS A 423 0.32 -20.00 37.14
N ASN A 424 0.49 -21.27 36.77
CA ASN A 424 0.35 -22.41 37.68
C ASN A 424 1.70 -22.95 38.16
N ASN A 425 2.12 -22.53 39.35
CA ASN A 425 3.38 -22.99 39.94
C ASN A 425 3.39 -24.49 40.31
N ALA A 426 2.22 -25.14 40.44
CA ALA A 426 2.16 -26.56 40.79
C ALA A 426 2.72 -27.46 39.68
N LEU A 427 2.85 -26.97 38.45
CA LEU A 427 3.40 -27.74 37.32
C LEU A 427 4.85 -28.18 37.55
N LYS A 428 5.60 -27.50 38.42
CA LYS A 428 6.96 -27.92 38.79
C LYS A 428 7.03 -29.32 39.40
N LYS A 429 5.90 -29.86 39.88
CA LYS A 429 5.77 -31.23 40.39
C LYS A 429 5.60 -32.28 39.28
N ILE A 430 5.24 -31.88 38.06
CA ILE A 430 4.95 -32.81 36.95
C ILE A 430 6.11 -33.78 36.69
N PRO A 431 7.38 -33.36 36.63
CA PRO A 431 8.49 -34.28 36.38
C PRO A 431 8.66 -35.37 37.45
N GLU A 432 8.24 -35.08 38.69
CA GLU A 432 8.31 -36.02 39.82
C GLU A 432 7.13 -37.01 39.80
N LEU A 433 5.94 -36.53 39.44
CA LEU A 433 4.73 -37.34 39.32
C LEU A 433 4.74 -38.23 38.07
N PHE A 434 5.30 -37.72 36.97
CA PHE A 434 5.28 -38.35 35.66
C PHE A 434 6.70 -38.36 35.07
N SER A 435 7.42 -39.47 35.25
CA SER A 435 8.78 -39.63 34.74
C SER A 435 8.83 -39.53 33.21
N PHE A 436 9.70 -38.67 32.69
CA PHE A 436 9.85 -38.40 31.25
C PHE A 436 10.21 -39.64 30.41
N ASN A 437 10.91 -40.61 31.02
CA ASN A 437 11.30 -41.86 30.35
C ASN A 437 10.14 -42.84 30.18
N ARG A 438 9.05 -42.67 30.94
CA ARG A 438 7.84 -43.51 30.84
C ARG A 438 6.87 -42.99 29.78
N LEU A 439 7.02 -41.74 29.36
CA LEU A 439 6.20 -41.12 28.31
C LEU A 439 6.59 -41.69 26.94
N ARG A 440 5.57 -41.93 26.11
CA ARG A 440 5.72 -42.56 24.80
C ARG A 440 5.78 -41.50 23.69
N ALA A 441 6.55 -41.79 22.65
CA ALA A 441 6.80 -40.88 21.53
C ALA A 441 6.10 -41.33 20.23
N TYR A 442 4.82 -41.72 20.30
CA TYR A 442 4.06 -42.14 19.11
C TYR A 442 3.78 -40.99 18.16
#